data_AF-A0A962DWY5-F1
#
_entry.id   AF-A0A962DWY5-F1
#
_cell.length_a   1.000
_cell.length_b   1.000
_cell.length_c   1.000
_cell.angle_alpha   90.00
_cell.angle_beta   90.00
_cell.angle_gamma   90.00
#
_symmetry.space_group_name_H-M   'P 1'
#
loop_
_entity.id
_entity.type
_entity.pdbx_description
1 polymer ?
#
loop_
_entity_poly.entity_id
_entity_poly.type
_entity_poly.pdbx_seq_one_letter_code
_entity_poly.pdbx_strand_id
1 'polypeptide(L)'
;MGNVTKTSIETDNGVLKTNWQTSVDAVSALFMSSQKLNDFVISDNIGAETEWITTFPTKRFYVDPNFSGSVLPIPPFKIGLSEFGSCENHRFKAFGREQQLGMQMGSVPIFDPPPPNYNIFPEYCWSVNVSDVNQGDNENSILDSQLWLNDWQSDPDYASVSDLSFDTGWMQTDYVDEITNPSKLTGTGDNGEIHEFFGKPVVGFNIQKYVNGALGDENTSVLANYAVIKRDKYKRKIVITE
;
A
#
# COMPACT_ATOMS: atom_id res chain seq x y z
N MET A 1 19.80 -9.46 15.55
CA MET A 1 18.91 -8.28 15.68
C MET A 1 19.03 -7.74 17.09
N GLY A 2 18.61 -6.50 17.36
CA GLY A 2 18.67 -5.92 18.71
C GLY A 2 17.75 -6.65 19.70
N ASN A 3 17.94 -6.41 21.01
CA ASN A 3 17.18 -7.07 22.08
C ASN A 3 16.00 -6.22 22.60
N VAL A 4 15.59 -5.19 21.84
CA VAL A 4 14.50 -4.29 22.24
C VAL A 4 13.16 -4.91 21.86
N THR A 5 12.35 -5.24 22.85
CA THR A 5 11.03 -5.85 22.70
C THR A 5 9.89 -4.95 23.17
N LYS A 6 10.18 -3.66 23.43
CA LYS A 6 9.19 -2.68 23.88
C LYS A 6 9.08 -1.54 22.89
N THR A 7 7.85 -1.07 22.67
CA THR A 7 7.59 0.16 21.91
C THR A 7 6.86 1.18 22.77
N SER A 8 7.03 2.45 22.41
CA SER A 8 6.28 3.58 22.95
C SER A 8 5.83 4.40 21.76
N ILE A 9 4.54 4.31 21.41
CA ILE A 9 3.96 4.91 20.21
C ILE A 9 2.94 5.95 20.64
N GLU A 10 3.08 7.18 20.14
CA GLU A 10 2.08 8.22 20.33
C GLU A 10 0.85 7.92 19.45
N THR A 11 -0.32 7.99 20.06
CA THR A 11 -1.64 7.80 19.43
C THR A 11 -2.54 8.98 19.80
N ASP A 12 -3.70 9.10 19.15
CA ASP A 12 -4.69 10.13 19.47
C ASP A 12 -5.19 10.04 20.93
N ASN A 13 -5.07 8.87 21.56
CA ASN A 13 -5.46 8.61 22.95
C ASN A 13 -4.26 8.67 23.92
N GLY A 14 -3.09 9.15 23.47
CA GLY A 14 -1.86 9.26 24.25
C GLY A 14 -0.79 8.22 23.88
N VAL A 15 0.21 8.08 24.74
CA VAL A 15 1.35 7.19 24.50
C VAL A 15 1.00 5.75 24.86
N LEU A 16 0.95 4.88 23.86
CA LEU A 16 0.74 3.45 24.01
C LEU A 16 2.08 2.72 24.15
N LYS A 17 2.28 2.06 25.30
CA LYS A 17 3.45 1.21 25.55
C LYS A 17 3.09 -0.25 25.36
N THR A 18 3.82 -0.94 24.50
CA THR A 18 3.51 -2.34 24.16
C THR A 18 4.75 -3.20 24.32
N ASN A 19 4.60 -4.35 24.97
CA ASN A 19 5.59 -5.41 25.04
C ASN A 19 5.33 -6.42 23.92
N TRP A 20 6.39 -6.86 23.26
CA TRP A 20 6.37 -7.75 22.11
C TRP A 20 7.14 -9.03 22.41
N GLN A 21 6.75 -10.13 21.75
CA GLN A 21 7.44 -11.41 21.90
C GLN A 21 8.83 -11.38 21.25
N THR A 22 8.96 -10.65 20.14
CA THR A 22 10.21 -10.53 19.39
C THR A 22 10.61 -9.08 19.19
N SER A 23 11.90 -8.83 18.96
CA SER A 23 12.37 -7.48 18.64
C SER A 23 11.99 -7.03 17.24
N VAL A 24 11.72 -7.97 16.33
CA VAL A 24 11.22 -7.61 15.00
C VAL A 24 9.78 -7.09 15.06
N ASP A 25 8.93 -7.65 15.91
CA ASP A 25 7.57 -7.13 16.12
C ASP A 25 7.59 -5.73 16.68
N ALA A 26 8.50 -5.43 17.61
CA ALA A 26 8.69 -4.08 18.12
C ALA A 26 9.07 -3.08 17.02
N VAL A 27 9.94 -3.47 16.08
CA VAL A 27 10.30 -2.61 14.93
C VAL A 27 9.13 -2.48 13.96
N SER A 28 8.47 -3.60 13.62
CA SER A 28 7.33 -3.63 12.71
C SER A 28 6.17 -2.77 13.20
N ALA A 29 5.89 -2.79 14.51
CA ALA A 29 4.83 -2.01 15.13
C ALA A 29 4.96 -0.49 14.90
N LEU A 30 6.18 0.03 14.74
CA LEU A 30 6.40 1.45 14.43
C LEU A 30 5.85 1.83 13.03
N PHE A 31 5.82 0.86 12.11
CA PHE A 31 5.40 1.05 10.72
C PHE A 31 4.03 0.44 10.43
N MET A 32 3.42 -0.26 11.39
CA MET A 32 2.10 -0.87 11.21
C MET A 32 1.08 0.20 10.85
N SER A 33 0.48 0.04 9.67
CA SER A 33 -0.57 0.91 9.15
C SER A 33 -1.63 0.08 8.47
N SER A 34 -2.90 0.41 8.73
CA SER A 34 -4.05 -0.22 8.08
C SER A 34 -4.27 0.32 6.68
N GLN A 35 -3.94 1.59 6.44
CA GLN A 35 -4.14 2.26 5.16
C GLN A 35 -2.94 3.13 4.81
N LYS A 36 -2.64 3.22 3.50
CA LYS A 36 -1.67 4.14 2.91
C LYS A 36 -2.39 5.00 1.87
N LEU A 37 -2.13 6.30 1.88
CA LEU A 37 -2.81 7.27 1.03
C LEU A 37 -1.83 8.25 0.43
N ASN A 38 -2.02 8.61 -0.83
CA ASN A 38 -1.31 9.71 -1.47
C ASN A 38 -2.11 10.27 -2.65
N ASP A 39 -1.66 11.40 -3.19
CA ASP A 39 -2.26 12.03 -4.36
C ASP A 39 -1.79 11.33 -5.65
N PHE A 40 -2.56 11.46 -6.72
CA PHE A 40 -2.16 11.04 -8.06
C PHE A 40 -2.61 12.06 -9.11
N VAL A 41 -1.86 12.11 -10.20
CA VAL A 41 -2.16 12.89 -11.41
C VAL A 41 -1.70 12.08 -12.61
N ILE A 42 -2.61 11.80 -13.54
CA ILE A 42 -2.42 10.94 -14.71
C ILE A 42 -2.94 11.59 -16.00
N SER A 43 -3.05 12.91 -16.01
CA SER A 43 -3.63 13.63 -17.13
C SER A 43 -2.64 13.74 -18.29
N ASP A 44 -3.01 13.15 -19.42
CA ASP A 44 -2.23 13.18 -20.66
C ASP A 44 -1.96 14.60 -21.17
N ASN A 45 -2.90 15.53 -20.93
CA ASN A 45 -2.81 16.93 -21.38
C ASN A 45 -1.57 17.68 -20.87
N ILE A 46 -1.00 17.23 -19.76
CA ILE A 46 0.19 17.82 -19.12
C ILE A 46 1.34 16.82 -19.00
N GLY A 47 1.24 15.69 -19.72
CA GLY A 47 2.19 14.58 -19.65
C GLY A 47 2.46 14.17 -18.21
N ALA A 48 1.40 14.05 -17.39
CA ALA A 48 1.51 13.72 -15.99
C ALA A 48 1.58 12.20 -15.78
N GLU A 49 2.60 11.75 -15.06
CA GLU A 49 2.81 10.36 -14.68
C GLU A 49 2.91 10.29 -13.15
N THR A 50 2.34 9.25 -12.54
CA THR A 50 2.44 9.02 -11.10
C THR A 50 2.95 7.61 -10.82
N GLU A 51 3.93 7.48 -9.94
CA GLU A 51 4.40 6.19 -9.44
C GLU A 51 4.37 6.15 -7.92
N TRP A 52 3.98 5.02 -7.38
CA TRP A 52 3.89 4.79 -5.94
C TRP A 52 4.89 3.73 -5.52
N ILE A 53 5.74 4.09 -4.57
CA ILE A 53 6.74 3.19 -4.02
C ILE A 53 6.22 2.70 -2.67
N THR A 54 6.02 1.39 -2.56
CA THR A 54 5.58 0.73 -1.33
C THR A 54 6.67 -0.19 -0.82
N THR A 55 7.13 0.07 0.41
CA THR A 55 8.16 -0.73 1.08
C THR A 55 7.59 -1.38 2.33
N PHE A 56 7.90 -2.67 2.51
CA PHE A 56 7.63 -3.44 3.72
C PHE A 56 8.96 -3.77 4.43
N PRO A 57 9.46 -2.89 5.32
CA PRO A 57 10.84 -2.94 5.80
C PRO A 57 11.22 -4.24 6.51
N THR A 58 10.24 -4.88 7.15
CA THR A 58 10.46 -6.08 7.96
C THR A 58 9.95 -7.37 7.32
N LYS A 59 9.40 -7.33 6.10
CA LYS A 59 8.72 -8.47 5.45
C LYS A 59 9.53 -9.77 5.50
N ARG A 60 10.81 -9.71 5.16
CA ARG A 60 11.70 -10.89 5.12
C ARG A 60 11.71 -11.70 6.43
N PHE A 61 11.56 -11.03 7.57
CA PHE A 61 11.57 -11.69 8.88
C PHE A 61 10.28 -12.44 9.20
N TYR A 62 9.26 -12.28 8.37
CA TYR A 62 7.96 -12.93 8.53
C TYR A 62 7.68 -14.00 7.47
N VAL A 63 8.30 -13.88 6.28
CA VAL A 63 8.00 -14.74 5.12
C VAL A 63 9.13 -15.68 4.71
N ASP A 64 10.38 -15.39 5.08
CA ASP A 64 11.55 -16.22 4.76
C ASP A 64 11.89 -17.13 5.95
N PRO A 65 11.83 -18.47 5.78
CA PRO A 65 12.12 -19.43 6.85
C PRO A 65 13.51 -19.27 7.49
N ASN A 66 14.49 -18.77 6.75
CA ASN A 66 15.86 -18.57 7.27
C ASN A 66 15.93 -17.43 8.29
N PHE A 67 15.01 -16.46 8.21
CA PHE A 67 14.98 -15.30 9.08
C PHE A 67 13.85 -15.37 10.12
N SER A 68 12.71 -15.95 9.77
CA SER A 68 11.54 -16.07 10.67
C SER A 68 11.72 -17.20 11.70
N GLY A 69 12.55 -18.20 11.41
CA GLY A 69 12.65 -19.41 12.21
C GLY A 69 11.40 -20.31 12.12
N SER A 70 10.50 -20.05 11.17
CA SER A 70 9.27 -20.78 10.92
C SER A 70 9.20 -21.21 9.45
N VAL A 71 8.80 -22.46 9.20
CA VAL A 71 8.57 -22.97 7.83
C VAL A 71 7.35 -22.32 7.18
N LEU A 72 6.39 -21.85 7.99
CA LEU A 72 5.19 -21.15 7.53
C LEU A 72 5.35 -19.64 7.75
N PRO A 73 4.74 -18.80 6.89
CA PRO A 73 4.69 -17.36 7.10
C PRO A 73 3.99 -17.05 8.42
N ILE A 74 4.50 -16.04 9.12
CA ILE A 74 3.96 -15.58 10.41
C ILE A 74 3.35 -14.17 10.29
N PRO A 75 2.36 -13.83 11.13
CA PRO A 75 1.73 -12.51 11.10
C PRO A 75 2.75 -11.38 11.24
N PRO A 76 2.58 -10.25 10.51
CA PRO A 76 1.34 -9.86 9.84
C PRO A 76 1.26 -10.32 8.38
N PHE A 77 2.24 -11.08 7.88
CA PHE A 77 2.27 -11.60 6.50
C PHE A 77 1.65 -13.00 6.41
N LYS A 78 0.99 -13.29 5.28
CA LYS A 78 0.20 -14.50 5.07
C LYS A 78 0.83 -15.43 4.06
N ILE A 79 1.60 -14.89 3.11
CA ILE A 79 2.16 -15.66 2.01
C ILE A 79 3.66 -15.85 2.23
N GLY A 80 4.11 -17.10 2.18
CA GLY A 80 5.52 -17.47 2.33
C GLY A 80 6.34 -17.05 1.12
N LEU A 81 7.65 -16.90 1.32
CA LEU A 81 8.55 -16.55 0.23
C LEU A 81 8.69 -17.73 -0.76
N SER A 82 8.45 -17.46 -2.05
CA SER A 82 8.70 -18.37 -3.16
C SER A 82 9.70 -17.75 -4.16
N GLU A 83 10.01 -18.47 -5.24
CA GLU A 83 10.82 -17.93 -6.35
C GLU A 83 10.18 -16.71 -7.03
N PHE A 84 8.85 -16.59 -6.94
CA PHE A 84 8.07 -15.46 -7.46
C PHE A 84 7.78 -14.37 -6.40
N GLY A 85 8.41 -14.46 -5.23
CA GLY A 85 8.18 -13.56 -4.11
C GLY A 85 7.10 -14.06 -3.14
N SER A 86 6.61 -13.16 -2.29
CA SER A 86 5.58 -13.43 -1.27
C SER A 86 4.40 -12.47 -1.46
N CYS A 87 3.57 -12.75 -2.46
CA CYS A 87 2.51 -11.86 -2.92
C CYS A 87 1.41 -11.67 -1.88
N GLU A 88 1.27 -10.43 -1.39
CA GLU A 88 0.20 -10.06 -0.45
C GLU A 88 -0.88 -9.30 -1.20
N ASN A 89 -2.13 -9.72 -1.00
CA ASN A 89 -3.28 -9.09 -1.65
C ASN A 89 -3.67 -7.81 -0.92
N HIS A 90 -4.01 -6.79 -1.69
CA HIS A 90 -4.42 -5.49 -1.20
C HIS A 90 -5.62 -4.96 -1.98
N ARG A 91 -6.30 -3.97 -1.41
CA ARG A 91 -7.42 -3.29 -2.08
C ARG A 91 -7.05 -1.85 -2.35
N PHE A 92 -7.44 -1.33 -3.52
CA PHE A 92 -7.17 0.03 -3.90
C PHE A 92 -8.45 0.81 -4.12
N LYS A 93 -8.46 2.08 -3.71
CA LYS A 93 -9.57 2.99 -3.93
C LYS A 93 -9.03 4.30 -4.46
N ALA A 94 -9.56 4.75 -5.58
CA ALA A 94 -9.29 6.07 -6.11
C ALA A 94 -10.44 7.02 -5.81
N PHE A 95 -10.12 8.29 -5.58
CA PHE A 95 -11.07 9.35 -5.34
C PHE A 95 -10.65 10.58 -6.14
N GLY A 96 -11.60 11.19 -6.85
CA GLY A 96 -11.40 12.50 -7.47
C GLY A 96 -11.16 13.60 -6.43
N ARG A 97 -10.73 14.78 -6.87
CA ARG A 97 -10.51 15.93 -5.97
C ARG A 97 -11.78 16.35 -5.22
N GLU A 98 -12.93 16.11 -5.82
CA GLU A 98 -14.28 16.37 -5.29
C GLU A 98 -14.81 15.23 -4.41
N GLN A 99 -13.95 14.27 -4.04
CA GLN A 99 -14.31 13.03 -3.30
C GLN A 99 -15.24 12.09 -4.05
N GLN A 100 -15.36 12.24 -5.37
CA GLN A 100 -16.01 11.25 -6.20
C GLN A 100 -15.24 9.94 -6.12
N LEU A 101 -15.87 8.88 -5.63
CA LEU A 101 -15.30 7.54 -5.65
C LEU A 101 -15.07 7.10 -7.10
N GLY A 102 -13.92 6.49 -7.38
CA GLY A 102 -13.76 5.61 -8.53
C GLY A 102 -14.92 4.61 -8.49
N MET A 103 -15.60 4.42 -9.60
CA MET A 103 -16.85 3.67 -9.62
C MET A 103 -16.66 2.32 -8.92
N GLN A 104 -17.53 2.00 -7.96
CA GLN A 104 -17.64 0.63 -7.50
C GLN A 104 -18.16 -0.15 -8.71
N MET A 105 -17.36 -1.08 -9.23
CA MET A 105 -17.83 -1.96 -10.30
C MET A 105 -19.11 -2.61 -9.79
N GLY A 106 -20.17 -2.48 -10.59
CA GLY A 106 -21.55 -2.61 -10.15
C GLY A 106 -21.75 -3.80 -9.23
N SER A 107 -22.51 -3.56 -8.15
CA SER A 107 -23.05 -4.55 -7.25
C SER A 107 -23.38 -5.86 -7.96
N VAL A 108 -22.46 -6.82 -7.94
CA VAL A 108 -22.85 -8.21 -7.89
C VAL A 108 -23.47 -8.32 -6.49
N PRO A 109 -24.78 -8.52 -6.34
CA PRO A 109 -25.32 -8.89 -5.04
C PRO A 109 -24.46 -10.03 -4.54
N ILE A 110 -23.98 -9.93 -3.29
CA ILE A 110 -23.22 -10.98 -2.62
C ILE A 110 -24.19 -12.15 -2.43
N PHE A 111 -24.49 -12.87 -3.51
CA PHE A 111 -25.02 -14.21 -3.45
C PHE A 111 -23.80 -15.07 -3.22
N ASP A 112 -23.71 -15.61 -2.01
CA ASP A 112 -23.03 -16.88 -1.83
C ASP A 112 -23.65 -17.89 -2.83
N PRO A 113 -22.88 -18.53 -3.72
CA PRO A 113 -21.43 -18.44 -3.89
C PRO A 113 -21.01 -17.38 -4.94
N PRO A 114 -19.86 -16.71 -4.75
CA PRO A 114 -19.29 -15.77 -5.72
C PRO A 114 -19.21 -16.40 -7.12
N PRO A 115 -19.58 -15.67 -8.19
CA PRO A 115 -19.39 -16.16 -9.55
C PRO A 115 -17.91 -16.51 -9.76
N PRO A 116 -17.60 -17.66 -10.38
CA PRO A 116 -16.22 -18.03 -10.66
C PRO A 116 -15.69 -17.04 -11.70
N ASN A 117 -14.68 -16.27 -11.29
CA ASN A 117 -13.70 -15.56 -12.13
C ASN A 117 -13.67 -14.01 -12.10
N TYR A 118 -13.52 -13.43 -10.90
CA TYR A 118 -12.86 -12.12 -10.69
C TYR A 118 -11.96 -12.19 -9.44
N ASN A 119 -11.00 -13.13 -9.43
CA ASN A 119 -10.27 -13.54 -8.22
C ASN A 119 -8.90 -12.88 -8.00
N ILE A 120 -8.52 -11.90 -8.82
CA ILE A 120 -7.18 -11.34 -8.76
C ILE A 120 -7.31 -9.96 -8.12
N PHE A 121 -6.82 -9.87 -6.87
CA PHE A 121 -6.65 -8.58 -6.20
C PHE A 121 -5.23 -8.11 -6.50
N PRO A 122 -4.97 -6.79 -6.55
CA PRO A 122 -3.62 -6.32 -6.78
C PRO A 122 -2.66 -6.77 -5.67
N GLU A 123 -1.46 -7.23 -6.05
CA GLU A 123 -0.54 -7.92 -5.13
C GLU A 123 0.81 -7.21 -4.98
N TYR A 124 1.30 -7.11 -3.75
CA TYR A 124 2.68 -6.71 -3.46
C TYR A 124 3.54 -7.92 -3.07
N CYS A 125 4.34 -8.40 -4.02
CA CYS A 125 5.18 -9.60 -3.86
C CYS A 125 6.49 -9.34 -3.11
N TRP A 126 7.06 -8.16 -3.26
CA TRP A 126 8.42 -7.88 -2.82
C TRP A 126 8.46 -7.02 -1.57
N SER A 127 9.66 -6.83 -1.02
CA SER A 127 9.90 -5.92 0.10
C SER A 127 9.84 -4.45 -0.34
N VAL A 128 10.09 -4.17 -1.62
CA VAL A 128 9.91 -2.88 -2.27
C VAL A 128 9.14 -3.15 -3.56
N ASN A 129 8.08 -2.39 -3.80
CA ASN A 129 7.21 -2.55 -4.96
C ASN A 129 6.96 -1.15 -5.55
N VAL A 130 6.90 -1.08 -6.86
CA VAL A 130 6.60 0.13 -7.62
C VAL A 130 5.25 -0.09 -8.30
N SER A 131 4.30 0.81 -8.06
CA SER A 131 3.00 0.78 -8.70
C SER A 131 2.90 1.96 -9.64
N ASP A 132 2.80 1.66 -10.93
CA ASP A 132 2.64 2.67 -11.96
C ASP A 132 1.16 3.05 -12.00
N VAL A 133 0.88 4.26 -11.54
CA VAL A 133 -0.45 4.84 -11.49
C VAL A 133 -0.57 5.69 -12.75
N ASN A 134 -0.79 5.05 -13.90
CA ASN A 134 -0.97 5.72 -15.20
C ASN A 134 -2.25 5.21 -15.88
N GLN A 135 -2.82 5.98 -16.82
CA GLN A 135 -4.00 5.52 -17.59
C GLN A 135 -3.61 4.54 -18.70
N GLY A 136 -4.48 3.56 -18.94
CA GLY A 136 -4.40 2.61 -20.05
C GLY A 136 -3.19 1.67 -20.00
N ASP A 137 -2.72 1.26 -21.18
CA ASP A 137 -1.52 0.44 -21.37
C ASP A 137 -0.24 1.29 -21.45
N ASN A 138 -0.24 2.46 -20.81
CA ASN A 138 0.93 3.32 -20.80
C ASN A 138 2.02 2.71 -19.91
N GLU A 139 2.97 2.01 -20.54
CA GLU A 139 4.15 1.42 -19.91
C GLU A 139 5.21 2.46 -19.50
N ASN A 140 4.94 3.77 -19.60
CA ASN A 140 5.87 4.79 -19.14
C ASN A 140 6.02 4.74 -17.62
N SER A 141 7.10 4.12 -17.18
CA SER A 141 7.58 4.18 -15.82
C SER A 141 8.56 5.36 -15.65
N ILE A 142 8.38 6.15 -14.60
CA ILE A 142 9.32 7.20 -14.19
C ILE A 142 10.65 6.58 -13.74
N LEU A 143 10.59 5.43 -13.06
CA LEU A 143 11.75 4.73 -12.50
C LEU A 143 12.27 3.56 -13.36
N ASP A 144 11.54 3.19 -14.42
CA ASP A 144 11.81 2.01 -15.27
C ASP A 144 11.97 0.73 -14.43
N SER A 145 11.09 0.56 -13.44
CA SER A 145 11.21 -0.49 -12.43
C SER A 145 10.61 -1.81 -12.90
N GLN A 146 11.37 -2.90 -12.74
CA GLN A 146 10.87 -4.26 -12.97
C GLN A 146 10.10 -4.83 -11.76
N LEU A 147 9.92 -4.05 -10.69
CA LEU A 147 9.18 -4.44 -9.49
C LEU A 147 7.74 -3.91 -9.52
N TRP A 148 7.10 -4.02 -10.69
CA TRP A 148 5.74 -3.60 -10.94
C TRP A 148 4.74 -4.33 -10.02
N LEU A 149 3.64 -3.65 -9.75
CA LEU A 149 2.51 -4.27 -9.10
C LEU A 149 1.81 -5.21 -10.07
N ASN A 150 1.60 -6.46 -9.66
CA ASN A 150 0.79 -7.37 -10.43
C ASN A 150 -0.68 -6.99 -10.32
N ASP A 151 -1.38 -7.07 -11.45
CA ASP A 151 -2.84 -7.02 -11.52
C ASP A 151 -3.49 -5.69 -11.09
N TRP A 152 -2.79 -4.58 -11.31
CA TRP A 152 -3.31 -3.23 -11.05
C TRP A 152 -4.58 -2.88 -11.85
N GLN A 153 -4.74 -3.50 -13.02
CA GLN A 153 -5.82 -3.21 -13.96
C GLN A 153 -7.10 -4.01 -13.69
N SER A 154 -7.11 -4.96 -12.74
CA SER A 154 -8.23 -5.91 -12.57
C SER A 154 -8.86 -5.93 -11.18
N ASP A 155 -8.73 -4.86 -10.37
CA ASP A 155 -9.31 -4.81 -9.01
C ASP A 155 -10.83 -5.11 -9.06
N PRO A 156 -11.30 -6.19 -8.41
CA PRO A 156 -12.69 -6.64 -8.52
C PRO A 156 -13.65 -5.78 -7.70
N ASP A 157 -13.15 -5.01 -6.72
CA ASP A 157 -13.95 -4.18 -5.84
C ASP A 157 -14.10 -2.74 -6.38
N TYR A 158 -13.09 -2.24 -7.09
CA TYR A 158 -13.00 -0.83 -7.51
C TYR A 158 -12.52 -0.69 -8.96
N ALA A 159 -12.99 0.35 -9.65
CA ALA A 159 -12.52 0.67 -11.00
C ALA A 159 -10.98 0.77 -11.04
N SER A 160 -10.39 0.14 -12.07
CA SER A 160 -8.97 0.25 -12.38
C SER A 160 -8.57 1.71 -12.65
N VAL A 161 -7.29 2.04 -12.55
CA VAL A 161 -6.81 3.41 -12.87
C VAL A 161 -7.12 3.79 -14.31
N SER A 162 -7.15 2.82 -15.23
CA SER A 162 -7.56 2.99 -16.62
C SER A 162 -9.04 3.34 -16.81
N ASP A 163 -9.90 3.00 -15.85
CA ASP A 163 -11.35 3.20 -15.93
C ASP A 163 -11.85 4.39 -15.10
N LEU A 164 -10.94 5.22 -14.57
CA LEU A 164 -11.32 6.38 -13.78
C LEU A 164 -11.94 7.47 -14.66
N SER A 165 -13.07 8.03 -14.22
CA SER A 165 -13.70 9.20 -14.85
C SER A 165 -12.98 10.53 -14.56
N PHE A 166 -11.83 10.47 -13.91
CA PHE A 166 -11.03 11.62 -13.48
C PHE A 166 -9.54 11.28 -13.52
N ASP A 167 -8.73 12.28 -13.90
CA ASP A 167 -7.28 12.11 -14.05
C ASP A 167 -6.49 12.60 -12.84
N THR A 168 -7.16 13.16 -11.83
CA THR A 168 -6.50 13.75 -10.66
C THR A 168 -7.29 13.48 -9.39
N GLY A 169 -6.58 13.26 -8.30
CA GLY A 169 -7.21 12.97 -7.02
C GLY A 169 -6.26 12.38 -6.01
N TRP A 170 -6.80 11.53 -5.15
CA TRP A 170 -6.04 10.76 -4.19
C TRP A 170 -6.47 9.29 -4.22
N MET A 171 -5.53 8.42 -3.88
CA MET A 171 -5.76 7.00 -3.79
C MET A 171 -5.50 6.51 -2.38
N GLN A 172 -6.02 5.33 -2.09
CA GLN A 172 -5.83 4.63 -0.83
C GLN A 172 -5.59 3.15 -1.10
N THR A 173 -4.53 2.61 -0.51
CA THR A 173 -4.33 1.17 -0.34
C THR A 173 -4.85 0.75 1.03
N ASP A 174 -5.67 -0.29 1.08
CA ASP A 174 -6.10 -0.94 2.32
C ASP A 174 -5.35 -2.26 2.54
N TYR A 175 -4.82 -2.42 3.76
CA TYR A 175 -4.04 -3.58 4.20
C TYR A 175 -4.82 -4.51 5.13
N VAL A 176 -6.05 -4.14 5.49
CA VAL A 176 -6.90 -4.92 6.39
C VAL A 176 -8.00 -5.59 5.58
N ASP A 177 -8.00 -6.92 5.56
CA ASP A 177 -9.12 -7.70 5.06
C ASP A 177 -9.96 -8.18 6.25
N GLU A 178 -11.11 -7.54 6.47
CA GLU A 178 -11.99 -7.80 7.62
C GLU A 178 -12.75 -9.14 7.50
N ILE A 179 -12.71 -9.80 6.34
CA ILE A 179 -13.54 -10.99 6.07
C ILE A 179 -12.89 -12.30 6.51
N THR A 180 -11.56 -12.46 6.40
CA THR A 180 -10.91 -13.77 6.61
C THR A 180 -9.80 -13.81 7.67
N ASN A 181 -8.98 -12.76 7.77
CA ASN A 181 -8.01 -12.62 8.87
C ASN A 181 -7.36 -11.23 8.76
N PRO A 182 -7.56 -10.32 9.73
CA PRO A 182 -6.93 -9.02 9.66
C PRO A 182 -5.43 -9.20 9.89
N SER A 183 -4.61 -9.04 8.85
CA SER A 183 -3.15 -8.92 8.96
C SER A 183 -2.84 -8.05 10.19
N LYS A 184 -2.31 -8.63 11.27
CA LYS A 184 -2.14 -7.92 12.53
C LYS A 184 -0.94 -8.40 13.32
N LEU A 185 -0.45 -7.53 14.19
CA LEU A 185 0.52 -7.84 15.23
C LEU A 185 -0.16 -7.70 16.59
N THR A 186 0.07 -8.67 17.47
CA THR A 186 -0.50 -8.67 18.83
C THR A 186 0.63 -8.54 19.84
N GLY A 187 0.53 -7.55 20.71
CA GLY A 187 1.41 -7.32 21.85
C GLY A 187 0.62 -7.19 23.14
N THR A 188 1.31 -6.91 24.24
CA THR A 188 0.72 -6.84 25.58
C THR A 188 1.10 -5.55 26.30
N GLY A 189 0.13 -4.85 26.85
CA GLY A 189 0.31 -3.70 27.73
C GLY A 189 0.95 -4.09 29.07
N ASP A 190 1.50 -3.11 29.79
CA ASP A 190 2.13 -3.35 31.10
C ASP A 190 1.11 -3.82 32.17
N ASN A 191 -0.18 -3.56 31.97
CA ASN A 191 -1.29 -4.00 32.82
C ASN A 191 -1.95 -5.32 32.37
N GLY A 192 -1.43 -5.96 31.32
CA GLY A 192 -1.97 -7.22 30.78
C GLY A 192 -2.94 -7.07 29.62
N GLU A 193 -3.32 -5.84 29.24
CA GLU A 193 -4.16 -5.57 28.07
C GLU A 193 -3.56 -6.16 26.79
N ILE A 194 -4.41 -6.65 25.89
CA ILE A 194 -4.00 -7.11 24.56
C ILE A 194 -4.06 -5.91 23.61
N HIS A 195 -2.92 -5.62 22.97
CA HIS A 195 -2.82 -4.57 21.96
C HIS A 195 -2.73 -5.19 20.57
N GLU A 196 -3.71 -4.92 19.72
CA GLU A 196 -3.78 -5.45 18.36
C GLU A 196 -3.57 -4.34 17.33
N PHE A 197 -2.48 -4.42 16.57
CA PHE A 197 -2.11 -3.47 15.53
C PHE A 197 -2.48 -4.07 14.17
N PHE A 198 -3.39 -3.44 13.45
CA PHE A 198 -3.93 -3.95 12.19
C PHE A 198 -3.20 -3.37 10.97
N GLY A 199 -3.09 -4.17 9.91
CA GLY A 199 -2.52 -3.83 8.62
C GLY A 199 -1.15 -4.48 8.36
N LYS A 200 -0.25 -3.71 7.73
CA LYS A 200 1.11 -4.16 7.40
C LYS A 200 2.15 -3.12 7.86
N PRO A 201 3.39 -3.55 8.16
CA PRO A 201 4.47 -2.62 8.45
C PRO A 201 4.93 -1.99 7.12
N VAL A 202 4.45 -0.78 6.83
CA VAL A 202 4.61 -0.16 5.51
C VAL A 202 5.15 1.26 5.59
N VAL A 203 6.04 1.59 4.66
CA VAL A 203 6.55 2.94 4.39
C VAL A 203 6.66 3.15 2.88
N GLY A 204 6.77 4.40 2.44
CA GLY A 204 6.66 4.71 1.03
C GLY A 204 6.55 6.20 0.73
N PHE A 205 6.50 6.47 -0.57
CA PHE A 205 6.33 7.79 -1.15
C PHE A 205 5.77 7.62 -2.57
N ASN A 206 5.26 8.70 -3.15
CA ASN A 206 4.97 8.76 -4.57
C ASN A 206 5.91 9.73 -5.30
N ILE A 207 6.04 9.52 -6.60
CA ILE A 207 6.70 10.42 -7.53
C ILE A 207 5.63 10.87 -8.53
N GLN A 208 5.61 12.17 -8.81
CA GLN A 208 4.79 12.76 -9.86
C GLN A 208 5.71 13.49 -10.83
N LYS A 209 5.63 13.14 -12.11
CA LYS A 209 6.39 13.79 -13.19
C LYS A 209 5.40 14.50 -14.12
N TYR A 210 5.83 15.65 -14.63
CA TYR A 210 5.07 16.47 -15.57
C TYR A 210 5.98 16.82 -16.75
N VAL A 211 5.49 16.61 -17.97
CA VAL A 211 6.20 16.92 -19.21
C VAL A 211 5.36 17.92 -20.01
N ASN A 212 5.50 19.22 -19.69
CA ASN A 212 4.68 20.28 -20.30
C ASN A 212 5.32 20.87 -21.57
N GLY A 213 5.91 20.03 -22.42
CA GLY A 213 6.57 20.47 -23.65
C GLY A 213 7.53 21.64 -23.43
N ALA A 214 7.51 22.62 -24.33
CA ALA A 214 8.31 23.82 -24.23
C ALA A 214 7.42 25.07 -24.05
N LEU A 215 7.72 25.86 -23.03
CA LEU A 215 7.07 27.13 -22.72
C LEU A 215 7.79 28.25 -23.49
N GLY A 216 7.08 28.92 -24.40
CA GLY A 216 7.55 30.10 -25.13
C GLY A 216 7.33 30.02 -26.63
N ASP A 217 7.47 31.17 -27.31
CA ASP A 217 7.27 31.31 -28.76
C ASP A 217 8.37 30.58 -29.56
N GLU A 218 8.21 30.49 -30.89
CA GLU A 218 9.07 29.74 -31.83
C GLU A 218 10.59 29.97 -31.69
N ASN A 219 11.03 31.05 -31.04
CA ASN A 219 12.45 31.41 -30.86
C ASN A 219 12.95 31.46 -29.40
N THR A 220 12.09 31.24 -28.39
CA THR A 220 12.47 31.28 -26.96
C THR A 220 11.72 30.23 -26.16
N SER A 221 11.78 28.98 -26.61
CA SER A 221 11.11 27.87 -25.93
C SER A 221 12.02 27.27 -24.87
N VAL A 222 11.54 27.19 -23.62
CA VAL A 222 12.21 26.49 -22.51
C VAL A 222 11.41 25.25 -22.12
N LEU A 223 12.09 24.11 -21.99
CA LEU A 223 11.45 22.87 -21.54
C LEU A 223 10.92 23.03 -20.12
N ALA A 224 9.65 22.66 -19.91
CA ALA A 224 8.94 22.84 -18.64
C ALA A 224 8.61 21.50 -18.00
N ASN A 225 9.66 20.76 -17.64
CA ASN A 225 9.53 19.46 -17.00
C ASN A 225 9.74 19.59 -15.49
N TYR A 226 8.88 18.97 -14.70
CA TYR A 226 8.93 19.01 -13.24
C TYR A 226 8.72 17.62 -12.66
N ALA A 227 9.38 17.33 -11.55
CA ALA A 227 9.12 16.13 -10.78
C ALA A 227 9.01 16.48 -9.29
N VAL A 228 8.11 15.81 -8.58
CA VAL A 228 7.88 16.01 -7.16
C VAL A 228 7.82 14.65 -6.48
N ILE A 229 8.44 14.57 -5.30
CA ILE A 229 8.34 13.41 -4.41
C ILE A 229 7.49 13.81 -3.21
N LYS A 230 6.46 13.03 -2.88
CA LYS A 230 5.66 13.25 -1.67
C LYS A 230 5.63 11.98 -0.82
N ARG A 231 5.89 12.13 0.48
CA ARG A 231 5.75 11.03 1.43
C ARG A 231 4.29 10.61 1.54
N ASP A 232 4.04 9.30 1.62
CA ASP A 232 2.69 8.82 1.82
C ASP A 232 2.15 9.20 3.21
N LYS A 233 0.83 9.29 3.29
CA LYS A 233 0.08 9.43 4.53
C LYS A 233 -0.40 8.05 4.97
N TYR A 234 -0.48 7.83 6.28
CA TYR A 234 -0.86 6.52 6.83
C TYR A 234 -1.98 6.67 7.84
N LYS A 235 -2.86 5.67 7.90
CA LYS A 235 -3.75 5.48 9.04
C LYS A 235 -3.34 4.25 9.82
N ARG A 236 -3.34 4.36 11.14
CA ARG A 236 -3.14 3.23 12.05
C ARG A 236 -4.50 2.80 12.60
N LYS A 237 -4.67 1.49 12.77
CA LYS A 237 -5.80 0.90 13.47
C LYS A 237 -5.24 0.03 14.60
N ILE A 238 -5.48 0.47 15.83
CA ILE A 238 -5.04 -0.24 17.03
C ILE A 238 -6.28 -0.49 17.89
N VAL A 239 -6.46 -1.73 18.33
CA VAL A 239 -7.53 -2.12 19.26
C VAL A 239 -6.89 -2.60 20.55
N ILE A 240 -7.42 -2.13 21.68
CA ILE A 240 -6.99 -2.50 23.02
C ILE A 240 -8.14 -3.24 23.68
N THR A 241 -7.88 -4.43 24.21
CA THR A 241 -8.87 -5.24 24.94
C THR A 241 -8.30 -5.67 26.29
N GLU A 242 -9.14 -5.59 27.33
CA GLU A 242 -8.84 -6.02 28.70
C GLU A 242 -8.75 -7.53 28.86
#